data_AF-A0A1F7WKS1-F1
#
_entry.id   AF-A0A1F7WKS1-F1
#
_cell.length_a   1.000
_cell.length_b   1.000
_cell.length_c   1.000
_cell.angle_alpha   90.00
_cell.angle_beta   90.00
_cell.angle_gamma   90.00
#
_symmetry.space_group_name_H-M   'P 1'
#
loop_
_entity.id
_entity.type
_entity.pdbx_description
1 polymer ?
#
loop_
_entity_poly.entity_id
_entity_poly.type
_entity_poly.pdbx_seq_one_letter_code
_entity_poly.pdbx_strand_id
1 'polypeptide(L)'
;MKSKFIAIIFFVMLFLFIYLVSVTFPEKVIRDFINDLGFMGPVVYVLLTLFSYIVAPLSATPVTYAGFYAFGANVIFLNTLATYISFVVNFWIARKWGRSIVKKLVGKADLARVDKLTSNYGLVTLVFVRIFQSSIGDFVSFAAGLTNMKFWPYLIISLIASVPGMLIWYSLSFYAKTPGQFVAIMLAVAGVFSAIFILGNEVKKLLKKRASGIN
;
A
#
# COMPACT_ATOMS: atom_id res chain seq x y z
N MET A 1 1.88 -5.72 -24.99
CA MET A 1 3.16 -5.22 -24.44
C MET A 1 3.14 -3.74 -24.11
N LYS A 2 2.68 -2.86 -25.01
CA LYS A 2 2.66 -1.40 -24.79
C LYS A 2 1.90 -0.93 -23.53
N SER A 3 0.75 -1.51 -23.18
CA SER A 3 -0.01 -1.09 -21.97
C SER A 3 0.68 -1.44 -20.65
N LYS A 4 1.40 -2.57 -20.58
CA LYS A 4 2.17 -2.96 -19.38
C LYS A 4 3.37 -2.03 -19.19
N PHE A 5 4.01 -1.62 -20.29
CA PHE A 5 5.14 -0.69 -20.27
C PHE A 5 4.70 0.72 -19.81
N ILE A 6 3.53 1.19 -20.27
CA ILE A 6 2.94 2.46 -19.82
C ILE A 6 2.59 2.42 -18.33
N ALA A 7 2.02 1.32 -17.83
CA ALA A 7 1.72 1.17 -16.41
C ALA A 7 2.99 1.15 -15.54
N ILE A 8 4.06 0.51 -16.00
CA ILE A 8 5.37 0.50 -15.33
C ILE A 8 5.97 1.91 -15.32
N ILE A 9 5.96 2.61 -16.46
CA ILE A 9 6.45 4.00 -16.55
C ILE A 9 5.63 4.92 -15.64
N PHE A 10 4.31 4.77 -15.61
CA PHE A 10 3.46 5.54 -14.70
C PHE A 10 3.79 5.27 -13.23
N PHE A 11 3.97 4.00 -12.83
CA PHE A 11 4.37 3.66 -11.47
C PHE A 11 5.76 4.20 -11.12
N VAL A 12 6.72 4.13 -12.04
CA VAL A 12 8.08 4.66 -11.86
C VAL A 12 8.07 6.18 -11.78
N MET A 13 7.30 6.87 -12.63
CA MET A 13 7.14 8.32 -12.57
C MET A 13 6.43 8.78 -11.30
N LEU A 14 5.38 8.07 -10.89
CA LEU A 14 4.67 8.33 -9.63
C LEU A 14 5.60 8.15 -8.43
N PHE A 15 6.40 7.08 -8.43
CA PHE A 15 7.41 6.81 -7.41
C PHE A 15 8.50 7.88 -7.37
N LEU A 16 9.05 8.27 -8.53
CA LEU A 16 10.05 9.34 -8.64
C LEU A 16 9.48 10.68 -8.19
N PHE A 17 8.23 10.99 -8.53
CA PHE A 17 7.54 12.18 -8.06
C PHE A 17 7.41 12.20 -6.54
N ILE A 18 6.97 11.08 -5.94
CA ILE A 18 6.91 10.90 -4.47
C ILE A 18 8.28 11.11 -3.84
N TYR A 19 9.32 10.47 -4.39
CA TYR A 19 10.68 10.57 -3.89
C TYR A 19 11.20 12.01 -3.96
N LEU A 20 11.00 12.70 -5.09
CA LEU A 20 11.42 14.08 -5.28
C LEU A 20 10.69 15.02 -4.32
N VAL A 21 9.36 14.89 -4.18
CA VAL A 21 8.58 15.63 -3.18
C VAL A 21 9.13 15.38 -1.77
N SER A 22 9.38 14.12 -1.42
CA SER A 22 9.93 13.73 -0.11
C SER A 22 11.29 14.38 0.19
N VAL A 23 12.13 14.58 -0.83
CA VAL A 23 13.47 15.18 -0.70
C VAL A 23 13.43 16.71 -0.81
N THR A 24 12.39 17.27 -1.45
CA THR A 24 12.28 18.71 -1.71
C THR A 24 11.65 19.48 -0.54
N PHE A 25 10.78 18.87 0.24
CA PHE A 25 10.22 19.52 1.44
C PHE A 25 11.25 19.51 2.57
N PRO A 26 11.83 20.67 2.94
CA PRO A 26 12.88 20.71 3.96
C PRO A 26 12.31 20.30 5.31
N GLU A 27 12.97 19.38 5.99
CA GLU A 27 12.63 18.88 7.34
C GLU A 27 12.26 20.02 8.31
N LYS A 28 13.02 21.12 8.23
CA LYS A 28 12.82 22.32 9.05
C LYS A 28 11.45 22.98 8.86
N VAL A 29 10.94 23.05 7.62
CA VAL A 29 9.64 23.68 7.34
C VAL A 29 8.48 22.89 7.95
N ILE A 30 8.56 21.56 7.89
CA ILE A 30 7.53 20.70 8.47
C ILE A 30 7.61 20.74 10.00
N ARG A 31 8.83 20.74 10.56
CA ARG A 31 9.06 20.85 12.00
C ARG A 31 8.54 22.17 12.56
N ASP A 32 8.86 23.29 11.91
CA ASP A 32 8.43 24.62 12.36
C ASP A 32 6.90 24.76 12.24
N PHE A 33 6.30 24.27 11.14
CA PHE A 33 4.84 24.23 10.98
C PHE A 33 4.13 23.40 12.07
N ILE A 34 4.68 22.24 12.44
CA ILE A 34 4.09 21.40 13.50
C ILE A 34 4.27 22.04 14.88
N ASN A 35 5.42 22.66 15.15
CA ASN A 35 5.68 23.35 16.41
C ASN A 35 4.78 24.57 16.61
N ASP A 36 4.51 25.33 15.54
CA ASP A 36 3.64 26.50 15.56
C ASP A 36 2.17 26.15 15.88
N LEU A 37 1.76 24.90 15.67
CA LEU A 37 0.40 24.42 15.94
C LEU A 37 0.14 24.08 17.42
N GLY A 38 1.18 24.03 18.26
CA GLY A 38 1.06 23.79 19.71
C GLY A 38 0.23 22.54 20.02
N PHE A 39 -0.82 22.70 20.85
CA PHE A 39 -1.68 21.58 21.27
C PHE A 39 -2.43 20.88 20.11
N MET A 40 -2.65 21.58 18.99
CA MET A 40 -3.35 21.02 17.82
C MET A 40 -2.43 20.20 16.89
N GLY A 41 -1.11 20.25 17.09
CA GLY A 41 -0.12 19.55 16.27
C GLY A 41 -0.45 18.07 16.02
N PRO A 42 -0.78 17.25 17.04
CA PRO A 42 -1.12 15.85 16.86
C PRO A 42 -2.32 15.61 15.95
N VAL A 43 -3.36 16.45 16.05
CA VAL A 43 -4.59 16.32 15.25
C VAL A 43 -4.30 16.64 13.79
N VAL A 44 -3.59 17.73 13.54
CA VAL A 44 -3.19 18.13 12.17
C VAL A 44 -2.27 17.08 11.55
N TYR A 45 -1.33 16.53 12.33
CA TYR A 45 -0.47 15.43 11.89
C TYR A 45 -1.27 14.20 11.44
N VAL A 46 -2.26 13.76 12.24
CA VAL A 46 -3.12 12.62 11.89
C VAL A 46 -3.92 12.90 10.62
N LEU A 47 -4.48 14.11 10.48
CA LEU A 47 -5.25 14.50 9.30
C LEU A 47 -4.39 14.55 8.04
N LEU A 48 -3.17 15.10 8.12
CA LEU A 48 -2.22 15.11 7.01
C LEU A 48 -1.79 13.71 6.62
N THR A 49 -1.50 12.86 7.62
CA THR A 49 -1.14 11.45 7.40
C THR A 49 -2.28 10.69 6.71
N LEU A 50 -3.52 10.88 7.17
CA LEU A 50 -4.71 10.30 6.55
C LEU A 50 -4.92 10.79 5.13
N PHE A 51 -4.77 12.10 4.90
CA PHE A 51 -4.90 12.68 3.58
C PHE A 51 -3.88 12.08 2.61
N SER A 52 -2.62 11.91 3.04
CA SER A 52 -1.62 11.18 2.27
C SER A 52 -2.06 9.75 1.99
N TYR A 53 -2.45 8.97 2.99
CA TYR A 53 -2.87 7.58 2.75
C TYR A 53 -4.10 7.41 1.84
N ILE A 54 -5.01 8.40 1.81
CA ILE A 54 -6.29 8.31 1.09
C ILE A 54 -6.22 8.91 -0.31
N VAL A 55 -5.75 10.16 -0.44
CA VAL A 55 -5.89 10.95 -1.68
C VAL A 55 -4.82 10.59 -2.69
N ALA A 56 -3.62 10.42 -2.20
CA ALA A 56 -2.50 10.09 -3.02
C ALA A 56 -1.65 9.17 -2.15
N PRO A 57 -1.77 7.83 -2.27
CA PRO A 57 -0.95 6.84 -1.56
C PRO A 57 0.55 6.91 -1.94
N LEU A 58 1.04 8.13 -2.19
CA LEU A 58 2.31 8.68 -1.81
C LEU A 58 2.62 8.16 -0.40
N SER A 59 3.62 7.31 -0.32
CA SER A 59 4.22 6.84 0.92
C SER A 59 4.21 7.97 1.96
N ALA A 60 3.48 7.84 3.07
CA ALA A 60 3.43 8.88 4.12
C ALA A 60 4.77 9.02 4.88
N THR A 61 5.87 8.50 4.31
CA THR A 61 7.23 8.52 4.86
C THR A 61 7.69 9.93 5.25
N PRO A 62 7.49 10.99 4.45
CA PRO A 62 7.93 12.34 4.84
C PRO A 62 7.15 12.87 6.05
N VAL A 63 5.82 12.65 6.05
CA VAL A 63 4.94 13.07 7.15
C VAL A 63 5.30 12.30 8.42
N THR A 64 5.46 10.98 8.32
CA THR A 64 5.86 10.09 9.42
C THR A 64 7.21 10.49 10.01
N TYR A 65 8.19 10.79 9.16
CA TYR A 65 9.51 11.26 9.59
C TYR A 65 9.39 12.57 10.36
N ALA A 66 8.65 13.55 9.85
CA ALA A 66 8.43 14.81 10.56
C ALA A 66 7.72 14.62 11.92
N GLY A 67 6.78 13.67 11.99
CA GLY A 67 6.11 13.32 13.24
C GLY A 67 7.05 12.72 14.30
N PHE A 68 8.07 11.95 13.91
CA PHE A 68 9.09 11.43 14.85
C PHE A 68 9.87 12.54 15.53
N TYR A 69 10.23 13.60 14.80
CA TYR A 69 10.93 14.75 15.38
C TYR A 69 10.03 15.62 16.25
N ALA A 70 8.76 15.79 15.86
CA ALA A 70 7.83 16.67 16.57
C ALA A 70 7.24 16.04 17.84
N PHE A 71 6.95 14.74 17.83
CA PHE A 71 6.20 14.06 18.91
C PHE A 71 6.96 12.91 19.58
N GLY A 72 8.18 12.60 19.14
CA GLY A 72 8.96 11.49 19.68
C GLY A 72 8.20 10.16 19.59
N ALA A 73 8.26 9.34 20.64
CA ALA A 73 7.62 8.02 20.66
C ALA A 73 6.08 8.05 20.51
N ASN A 74 5.43 9.16 20.88
CA ASN A 74 3.96 9.30 20.78
C ASN A 74 3.47 9.29 19.32
N VAL A 75 4.35 9.61 18.35
CA VAL A 75 4.01 9.54 16.93
C VAL A 75 3.65 8.12 16.50
N ILE A 76 4.21 7.09 17.13
CA ILE A 76 3.97 5.69 16.76
C ILE A 76 2.49 5.38 16.95
N PHE A 77 1.91 5.82 18.07
CA PHE A 77 0.50 5.65 18.34
C PHE A 77 -0.38 6.45 17.37
N LEU A 78 -0.06 7.72 17.15
CA LEU A 78 -0.81 8.59 16.22
C LEU A 78 -0.77 8.09 14.78
N ASN A 79 0.39 7.62 14.32
CA ASN A 79 0.58 7.08 12.97
C ASN A 79 -0.15 5.74 12.80
N THR A 80 -0.06 4.86 13.81
CA THR A 80 -0.79 3.58 13.80
C THR A 80 -2.30 3.82 13.74
N LEU A 81 -2.80 4.78 14.53
CA LEU A 81 -4.21 5.17 14.51
C LEU A 81 -4.62 5.71 13.12
N ALA A 82 -3.83 6.63 12.54
CA ALA A 82 -4.07 7.15 11.20
C ALA A 82 -4.08 6.03 10.14
N THR A 83 -3.14 5.08 10.23
CA THR A 83 -3.04 3.93 9.32
C THR A 83 -4.26 3.03 9.42
N TYR A 84 -4.76 2.74 10.62
CA TYR A 84 -5.94 1.90 10.78
C TYR A 84 -7.21 2.58 10.32
N ILE A 85 -7.33 3.89 10.55
CA ILE A 85 -8.41 4.70 10.00
C ILE A 85 -8.33 4.70 8.46
N SER A 86 -7.14 4.85 7.86
CA SER A 86 -6.98 4.79 6.40
C SER A 86 -7.41 3.45 5.84
N PHE A 87 -7.10 2.33 6.51
CA PHE A 87 -7.55 1.01 6.07
C PHE A 87 -9.08 0.90 6.01
N VAL A 88 -9.78 1.47 6.99
CA VAL A 88 -11.25 1.48 7.00
C VAL A 88 -11.77 2.38 5.89
N VAL A 89 -11.25 3.61 5.79
CA VAL A 89 -11.71 4.62 4.82
C VAL A 89 -11.46 4.14 3.39
N ASN A 90 -10.26 3.67 3.06
CA ASN A 90 -9.89 3.20 1.73
C ASN A 90 -10.73 2.00 1.28
N PHE A 91 -11.03 1.07 2.21
CA PHE A 91 -11.94 -0.05 1.92
C PHE A 91 -13.33 0.43 1.54
N TRP A 92 -13.91 1.36 2.32
CA TRP A 92 -15.25 1.88 2.06
C TRP A 92 -15.31 2.77 0.83
N ILE A 93 -14.26 3.56 0.56
CA ILE A 93 -14.16 4.36 -0.67
C ILE A 93 -14.19 3.44 -1.88
N ALA A 94 -13.38 2.39 -1.89
CA ALA A 94 -13.38 1.40 -2.96
C ALA A 94 -14.72 0.65 -3.09
N ARG A 95 -15.31 0.25 -1.96
CA ARG A 95 -16.59 -0.47 -1.93
C ARG A 95 -17.74 0.36 -2.52
N LYS A 96 -17.81 1.64 -2.17
CA LYS A 96 -18.91 2.52 -2.55
C LYS A 96 -18.72 3.15 -3.93
N TRP A 97 -17.51 3.65 -4.23
CA TRP A 97 -17.25 4.42 -5.45
C TRP A 97 -16.25 3.77 -6.40
N GLY A 98 -15.44 2.82 -5.92
CA GLY A 98 -14.34 2.24 -6.68
C GLY A 98 -14.77 1.63 -8.01
N ARG A 99 -15.84 0.82 -8.07
CA ARG A 99 -16.33 0.26 -9.35
C ARG A 99 -16.80 1.33 -10.34
N SER A 100 -17.43 2.40 -9.85
CA SER A 100 -17.87 3.53 -10.69
C SER A 100 -16.67 4.30 -11.26
N ILE A 101 -15.67 4.56 -10.43
CA ILE A 101 -14.42 5.23 -10.82
C ILE A 101 -13.65 4.38 -11.83
N VAL A 102 -13.43 3.10 -11.53
CA VAL A 102 -12.74 2.16 -12.43
C VAL A 102 -13.46 2.07 -13.78
N LYS A 103 -14.79 1.96 -13.79
CA LYS A 103 -15.59 1.94 -15.03
C LYS A 103 -15.40 3.21 -15.87
N LYS A 104 -15.27 4.37 -15.23
CA LYS A 104 -15.01 5.66 -15.91
C LYS A 104 -13.57 5.77 -16.42
N LEU A 105 -12.60 5.22 -15.69
CA LEU A 105 -11.17 5.35 -16.02
C LEU A 105 -10.69 4.36 -17.09
N VAL A 106 -11.09 3.08 -17.01
CA VAL A 106 -10.59 2.00 -17.90
C VAL A 106 -11.68 1.39 -18.79
N GLY A 107 -12.93 1.83 -18.66
CA GLY A 107 -14.04 1.34 -19.48
C GLY A 107 -14.60 -0.01 -19.05
N LYS A 108 -15.74 -0.40 -19.64
CA LYS A 108 -16.50 -1.61 -19.25
C LYS A 108 -15.74 -2.92 -19.49
N ALA A 109 -14.92 -3.00 -20.55
CA ALA A 109 -14.22 -4.21 -20.94
C ALA A 109 -13.10 -4.60 -19.95
N ASP A 110 -12.47 -3.63 -19.30
CA ASP A 110 -11.41 -3.87 -18.32
C ASP A 110 -11.93 -4.10 -16.89
N LEU A 111 -13.19 -3.75 -16.61
CA LEU A 111 -13.84 -4.08 -15.33
C LEU A 111 -13.88 -5.60 -15.10
N ALA A 112 -14.15 -6.39 -16.15
CA ALA A 112 -14.14 -7.85 -16.07
C ALA A 112 -12.75 -8.42 -15.76
N ARG A 113 -11.67 -7.71 -16.16
CA ARG A 113 -10.30 -8.10 -15.79
C ARG A 113 -10.03 -7.82 -14.30
N VAL A 114 -10.54 -6.70 -13.78
CA VAL A 114 -10.48 -6.41 -12.33
C VAL A 114 -11.26 -7.44 -11.53
N ASP A 115 -12.44 -7.84 -12.00
CA ASP A 115 -13.24 -8.91 -11.37
C ASP A 115 -12.48 -10.25 -11.35
N LYS A 116 -11.82 -10.62 -12.45
CA LYS A 116 -11.00 -11.84 -12.51
C LYS A 116 -9.73 -11.78 -11.66
N LEU A 117 -9.12 -10.60 -11.52
CA LEU A 117 -7.95 -10.41 -10.66
C LEU A 117 -8.35 -10.49 -9.17
N THR A 118 -9.51 -9.92 -8.83
CA THR A 118 -10.03 -9.88 -7.46
C THR A 118 -10.74 -11.16 -7.05
N SER A 119 -11.19 -12.02 -7.98
CA SER A 119 -11.92 -13.26 -7.68
C SER A 119 -11.11 -14.25 -6.83
N ASN A 120 -9.78 -14.25 -6.98
CA ASN A 120 -8.88 -15.10 -6.21
C ASN A 120 -8.38 -14.43 -4.91
N TYR A 121 -8.79 -13.17 -4.66
CA TYR A 121 -8.34 -12.39 -3.51
C TYR A 121 -9.16 -12.77 -2.27
N GLY A 122 -8.75 -13.87 -1.64
CA GLY A 122 -9.38 -14.40 -0.43
C GLY A 122 -8.72 -13.90 0.86
N LEU A 123 -9.24 -14.39 2.00
CA LEU A 123 -8.70 -14.07 3.33
C LEU A 123 -7.23 -14.49 3.47
N VAL A 124 -6.86 -15.64 2.92
CA VAL A 124 -5.46 -16.13 2.93
C VAL A 124 -4.55 -15.17 2.16
N THR A 125 -4.96 -14.75 0.96
CA THR A 125 -4.21 -13.76 0.17
C THR A 125 -4.06 -12.44 0.93
N LEU A 126 -5.10 -11.99 1.62
CA LEU A 126 -5.03 -10.78 2.44
C LEU A 126 -3.99 -10.91 3.56
N VAL A 127 -3.94 -12.04 4.28
CA VAL A 127 -2.94 -12.27 5.33
C VAL A 127 -1.52 -12.16 4.75
N PHE A 128 -1.22 -12.88 3.67
CA PHE A 128 0.09 -12.85 3.05
C PHE A 128 0.47 -11.43 2.59
N VAL A 129 -0.42 -10.76 1.87
CA VAL A 129 -0.13 -9.42 1.36
C VAL A 129 0.03 -8.41 2.51
N ARG A 130 -0.74 -8.52 3.60
CA ARG A 130 -0.59 -7.64 4.78
C ARG A 130 0.73 -7.82 5.51
N ILE A 131 1.22 -9.05 5.64
CA ILE A 131 2.50 -9.33 6.30
C ILE A 131 3.66 -8.79 5.46
N PHE A 132 3.67 -9.09 4.16
CA PHE A 132 4.84 -8.83 3.32
C PHE A 132 4.81 -7.48 2.60
N GLN A 133 3.65 -6.89 2.38
CA GLN A 133 3.48 -5.64 1.65
C GLN A 133 2.81 -4.56 2.51
N SER A 134 3.20 -4.50 3.79
CA SER A 134 2.72 -3.47 4.73
C SER A 134 2.92 -2.05 4.18
N SER A 135 3.99 -1.82 3.41
CA SER A 135 4.32 -0.52 2.79
C SER A 135 3.33 -0.01 1.74
N ILE A 136 2.57 -0.89 1.09
CA ILE A 136 1.48 -0.51 0.18
C ILE A 136 0.10 -0.85 0.78
N GLY A 137 0.01 -0.88 2.11
CA GLY A 137 -1.18 -1.29 2.85
C GLY A 137 -2.47 -0.58 2.43
N ASP A 138 -2.38 0.68 2.00
CA ASP A 138 -3.53 1.45 1.50
C ASP A 138 -4.06 0.92 0.17
N PHE A 139 -3.17 0.53 -0.75
CA PHE A 139 -3.57 -0.11 -2.02
C PHE A 139 -4.25 -1.45 -1.77
N VAL A 140 -3.79 -2.20 -0.75
CA VAL A 140 -4.41 -3.46 -0.33
C VAL A 140 -5.84 -3.22 0.16
N SER A 141 -6.06 -2.14 0.92
CA SER A 141 -7.38 -1.72 1.38
C SER A 141 -8.32 -1.36 0.23
N PHE A 142 -7.85 -0.59 -0.76
CA PHE A 142 -8.62 -0.30 -1.96
C PHE A 142 -8.95 -1.56 -2.76
N ALA A 143 -7.97 -2.45 -2.97
CA ALA A 143 -8.17 -3.71 -3.68
C ALA A 143 -9.20 -4.61 -2.96
N ALA A 144 -9.09 -4.74 -1.64
CA ALA A 144 -10.04 -5.50 -0.82
C ALA A 144 -11.46 -4.92 -0.91
N GLY A 145 -11.61 -3.59 -0.93
CA GLY A 145 -12.89 -2.90 -1.09
C GLY A 145 -13.59 -3.19 -2.43
N LEU A 146 -12.83 -3.44 -3.50
CA LEU A 146 -13.36 -3.79 -4.84
C LEU A 146 -13.86 -5.25 -4.94
N THR A 147 -13.49 -6.10 -3.98
CA THR A 147 -13.85 -7.52 -3.94
C THR A 147 -15.17 -7.78 -3.20
N ASN A 148 -15.63 -9.05 -3.18
CA ASN A 148 -16.76 -9.49 -2.36
C ASN A 148 -16.42 -9.74 -0.89
N MET A 149 -15.21 -9.38 -0.44
CA MET A 149 -14.77 -9.61 0.95
C MET A 149 -15.66 -8.86 1.96
N LYS A 150 -16.00 -9.50 3.07
CA LYS A 150 -16.75 -8.86 4.17
C LYS A 150 -15.83 -7.92 4.94
N PHE A 151 -16.36 -6.78 5.40
CA PHE A 151 -15.60 -5.75 6.10
C PHE A 151 -14.92 -6.25 7.37
N TRP A 152 -15.65 -6.96 8.24
CA TRP A 152 -15.11 -7.41 9.53
C TRP A 152 -13.95 -8.40 9.40
N PRO A 153 -14.04 -9.48 8.60
CA PRO A 153 -12.89 -10.34 8.34
C PRO A 153 -11.69 -9.58 7.75
N TYR A 154 -11.95 -8.66 6.82
CA TYR A 154 -10.92 -7.80 6.25
C TYR A 154 -10.21 -6.96 7.33
N LEU A 155 -10.99 -6.30 8.19
CA LEU A 155 -10.46 -5.40 9.21
C LEU A 155 -9.65 -6.16 10.25
N ILE A 156 -10.21 -7.24 10.81
CA ILE A 156 -9.54 -8.05 11.83
C ILE A 156 -8.21 -8.60 11.30
N ILE A 157 -8.22 -9.15 10.08
CA ILE A 157 -6.98 -9.64 9.44
C ILE A 157 -6.00 -8.49 9.22
N SER A 158 -6.47 -7.35 8.71
CA SER A 158 -5.58 -6.20 8.44
C SER A 158 -4.92 -5.68 9.70
N LEU A 159 -5.64 -5.62 10.83
CA LEU A 159 -5.10 -5.22 12.12
C LEU A 159 -4.08 -6.25 12.61
N ILE A 160 -4.46 -7.54 12.70
CA ILE A 160 -3.61 -8.59 13.27
C ILE A 160 -2.38 -8.84 12.39
N ALA A 161 -2.55 -8.96 11.08
CA ALA A 161 -1.46 -9.28 10.16
C ALA A 161 -0.48 -8.11 9.93
N SER A 162 -0.89 -6.87 10.22
CA SER A 162 0.00 -5.71 10.15
C SER A 162 1.10 -5.74 11.21
N VAL A 163 0.82 -6.31 12.39
CA VAL A 163 1.77 -6.38 13.51
C VAL A 163 2.99 -7.26 13.19
N PRO A 164 2.85 -8.54 12.79
CA PRO A 164 4.01 -9.37 12.42
C PRO A 164 4.70 -8.83 11.16
N GLY A 165 3.95 -8.26 10.21
CA GLY A 165 4.55 -7.59 9.05
C GLY A 165 5.46 -6.43 9.45
N MET A 166 4.99 -5.57 10.37
CA MET A 166 5.78 -4.48 10.93
C MET A 166 7.05 -4.98 11.63
N LEU A 167 6.95 -6.04 12.44
CA LEU A 167 8.11 -6.62 13.14
C LEU A 167 9.15 -7.21 12.17
N ILE A 168 8.71 -7.83 11.07
CA ILE A 168 9.60 -8.35 10.02
C ILE A 168 10.32 -7.18 9.33
N TRP A 169 9.59 -6.14 8.92
CA TRP A 169 10.18 -4.97 8.27
C TRP A 169 11.10 -4.17 9.18
N TYR A 170 10.75 -4.05 10.46
CA TYR A 170 11.61 -3.47 11.49
C TYR A 170 12.89 -4.28 11.67
N SER A 171 12.78 -5.61 11.77
CA SER A 171 13.96 -6.50 11.84
C SER A 171 14.85 -6.39 10.60
N LEU A 172 14.25 -6.33 9.40
CA LEU A 172 14.98 -6.14 8.14
C LEU A 172 15.68 -4.78 8.04
N SER A 173 15.15 -3.76 8.72
CA SER A 173 15.77 -2.43 8.72
C SER A 173 17.15 -2.41 9.38
N PHE A 174 17.42 -3.28 10.36
CA PHE A 174 18.75 -3.39 10.98
C PHE A 174 19.83 -3.88 10.01
N TYR A 175 19.44 -4.54 8.92
CA TYR A 175 20.37 -4.99 7.87
C TYR A 175 20.62 -3.91 6.80
N ALA A 176 19.88 -2.80 6.84
CA ALA A 176 20.08 -1.66 5.96
C ALA A 176 20.88 -0.56 6.68
N LYS A 177 22.11 -0.32 6.22
CA LYS A 177 22.96 0.76 6.78
C LYS A 177 22.66 2.13 6.18
N THR A 178 21.93 2.17 5.06
CA THR A 178 21.50 3.41 4.40
C THR A 178 20.04 3.34 3.94
N PRO A 179 19.35 4.48 3.77
CA PRO A 179 18.00 4.50 3.21
C PRO A 179 17.90 3.81 1.84
N GLY A 180 18.94 3.93 0.99
CA GLY A 180 18.99 3.26 -0.31
C GLY A 180 19.04 1.74 -0.21
N GLN A 181 19.76 1.19 0.76
CA GLN A 181 19.79 -0.26 1.03
C GLN A 181 18.45 -0.77 1.53
N PHE A 182 17.76 0.00 2.38
CA PHE A 182 16.43 -0.36 2.85
C PHE A 182 15.42 -0.43 1.68
N VAL A 183 15.44 0.56 0.79
CA VAL A 183 14.63 0.56 -0.43
C VAL A 183 14.99 -0.63 -1.34
N ALA A 184 16.27 -0.98 -1.47
CA ALA A 184 16.69 -2.13 -2.26
C ALA A 184 16.15 -3.46 -1.70
N ILE A 185 16.16 -3.64 -0.38
CA ILE A 185 15.56 -4.80 0.29
C ILE A 185 14.05 -4.84 0.04
N MET A 186 13.36 -3.70 0.14
CA MET A 186 11.93 -3.61 -0.16
C MET A 186 11.61 -4.05 -1.59
N LEU A 187 12.38 -3.56 -2.56
CA LEU A 187 12.23 -3.91 -3.97
C LEU A 187 12.53 -5.38 -4.24
N ALA A 188 13.55 -5.95 -3.59
CA ALA A 188 13.89 -7.37 -3.73
C ALA A 188 12.73 -8.24 -3.23
N VAL A 189 12.18 -7.95 -2.05
CA VAL A 189 11.02 -8.68 -1.49
C VAL A 189 9.80 -8.53 -2.40
N ALA A 190 9.45 -7.30 -2.80
CA ALA A 190 8.33 -7.06 -3.71
C ALA A 190 8.51 -7.78 -5.07
N GLY A 191 9.74 -7.83 -5.58
CA GLY A 191 10.14 -8.54 -6.79
C GLY A 191 9.94 -10.05 -6.65
N VAL A 192 10.37 -10.65 -5.54
CA VAL A 192 10.16 -12.08 -5.24
C VAL A 192 8.67 -12.41 -5.15
N PHE A 193 7.86 -11.60 -4.46
CA PHE A 193 6.42 -11.80 -4.40
C PHE A 193 5.74 -11.72 -5.77
N SER A 194 6.15 -10.73 -6.57
CA SER A 194 5.66 -10.58 -7.94
C SER A 194 6.06 -11.77 -8.82
N ALA A 195 7.29 -12.26 -8.68
CA ALA A 195 7.78 -13.44 -9.39
C ALA A 195 7.01 -14.70 -9.00
N ILE A 196 6.77 -14.95 -7.71
CA ILE A 196 5.95 -16.06 -7.22
C ILE A 196 4.53 -15.98 -7.81
N PHE A 197 3.93 -14.79 -7.83
CA PHE A 197 2.60 -14.59 -8.40
C PHE A 197 2.56 -14.89 -9.92
N ILE A 198 3.56 -14.43 -10.66
CA ILE A 198 3.67 -14.68 -12.11
C ILE A 198 3.91 -16.18 -12.37
N LEU A 199 4.88 -16.79 -11.68
CA LEU A 199 5.20 -18.21 -11.80
C LEU A 199 4.01 -19.08 -11.43
N GLY A 200 3.29 -18.77 -10.35
CA GLY A 200 2.08 -19.49 -9.97
C GLY A 200 0.98 -19.43 -11.04
N ASN A 201 0.85 -18.30 -11.74
CA ASN A 201 -0.08 -18.16 -12.86
C ASN A 201 0.36 -18.95 -14.10
N GLU A 202 1.65 -18.95 -14.43
CA GLU A 202 2.17 -19.74 -15.57
C GLU A 202 2.11 -21.25 -15.29
N VAL A 203 2.45 -21.70 -14.09
CA VAL A 203 2.30 -23.10 -13.66
C VAL A 203 0.84 -23.54 -13.75
N LYS A 204 -0.11 -22.72 -13.27
CA LYS A 204 -1.55 -23.02 -13.41
C LYS A 204 -1.98 -23.16 -14.87
N LYS A 205 -1.47 -22.32 -15.78
CA LYS A 205 -1.77 -22.43 -17.22
C LYS A 205 -1.19 -23.71 -17.82
N LEU A 206 0.05 -24.06 -17.48
CA LEU A 206 0.71 -25.28 -17.97
C LEU A 206 0.00 -26.54 -17.48
N LEU A 207 -0.39 -26.58 -16.20
CA LEU A 207 -1.18 -27.68 -15.64
C LEU A 207 -2.55 -27.80 -16.32
N LYS A 208 -3.21 -26.66 -16.60
CA LYS A 208 -4.50 -26.66 -17.30
C LYS A 208 -4.36 -27.10 -18.76
N LYS A 209 -3.29 -26.70 -19.46
CA LYS A 209 -3.00 -27.12 -20.84
C LYS A 209 -2.75 -28.63 -20.92
N ARG A 210 -1.96 -29.18 -19.97
CA ARG A 210 -1.72 -30.62 -19.84
C ARG A 210 -3.00 -31.40 -19.49
N ALA A 211 -3.84 -30.87 -18.61
CA ALA A 211 -5.12 -31.50 -18.25
C ALA A 211 -6.17 -31.46 -19.37
N SER A 212 -6.09 -30.51 -20.31
CA SER A 212 -7.03 -30.39 -21.44
C SER A 212 -6.65 -31.20 -22.69
N GLY A 213 -5.51 -31.90 -22.71
CA GLY A 213 -5.14 -32.79 -23.82
C GLY A 213 -4.88 -32.10 -25.17
N ILE A 214 -4.80 -30.77 -25.23
CA ILE A 214 -4.48 -30.03 -26.45
C ILE A 214 -2.96 -29.82 -26.46
N ASN A 215 -2.25 -30.68 -27.21
CA ASN A 215 -0.84 -30.46 -27.57
C ASN A 215 -0.72 -29.15 -28.38
#